data_AF-A0A357L0D6-F1
#
_entry.id   AF-A0A357L0D6-F1
#
_cell.length_a   1.000
_cell.length_b   1.000
_cell.length_c   1.000
_cell.angle_alpha   90.00
_cell.angle_beta   90.00
_cell.angle_gamma   90.00
#
_symmetry.space_group_name_H-M   'P 1'
#
loop_
_entity.id
_entity.type
_entity.pdbx_description
1 polymer ?
#
loop_
_entity_poly.entity_id
_entity_poly.type
_entity_poly.pdbx_seq_one_letter_code
_entity_poly.pdbx_strand_id
1 'polypeptide(L)' 'MMANRRKKGRPVSGWIVLDKDYDFGSTEAVSKLKWLFQAQKAGHAGTLDPLATGVLP' A
#
# COMPACT_ATOMS: atom_id res chain seq x y z
N MET A 1 -17.07 -6.25 -26.89
CA MET A 1 -16.71 -7.03 -25.68
C MET A 1 -15.42 -6.47 -25.11
N MET A 2 -15.43 -5.86 -23.92
CA MET A 2 -14.17 -5.48 -23.26
C MET A 2 -13.54 -6.74 -22.67
N ALA A 3 -12.34 -7.09 -23.12
CA ALA A 3 -11.60 -8.22 -22.56
C ALA A 3 -11.37 -7.97 -21.06
N ASN A 4 -11.79 -8.91 -20.22
CA ASN A 4 -11.56 -8.85 -18.77
C ASN A 4 -10.05 -8.93 -18.51
N ARG A 5 -9.41 -7.76 -18.36
CA ARG A 5 -7.96 -7.68 -18.18
C ARG A 5 -7.64 -8.23 -16.79
N ARG A 6 -7.06 -9.43 -16.74
CA ARG A 6 -6.60 -10.04 -15.48
C ARG A 6 -5.71 -9.05 -14.73
N LYS A 7 -6.06 -8.76 -13.47
CA LYS A 7 -5.28 -7.87 -12.60
C LYS A 7 -3.90 -8.50 -12.37
N LYS A 8 -2.83 -7.73 -12.62
CA LYS A 8 -1.45 -8.18 -12.36
C LYS A 8 -1.19 -8.26 -10.85
N GLY A 9 -0.43 -9.25 -10.42
CA GLY A 9 -0.05 -9.49 -9.02
C GLY A 9 -0.81 -10.63 -8.35
N ARG A 10 -0.42 -10.93 -7.10
CA ARG A 10 -0.98 -11.95 -6.20
C ARG A 10 -2.28 -11.44 -5.55
N PRO A 11 -3.36 -12.26 -5.52
CA PRO A 11 -4.57 -11.94 -4.77
C PRO A 11 -4.32 -12.17 -3.28
N VAL A 12 -3.67 -11.21 -2.63
CA VAL A 12 -3.37 -11.25 -1.19
C VAL A 12 -4.54 -10.69 -0.38
N SER A 13 -4.77 -11.21 0.81
CA SER A 13 -5.72 -10.69 1.78
C SER A 13 -5.07 -10.71 3.15
N GLY A 14 -5.10 -9.57 3.85
CA GLY A 14 -4.43 -9.39 5.13
C GLY A 14 -4.23 -7.92 5.46
N TRP A 15 -3.59 -7.68 6.61
CA TRP A 15 -3.24 -6.37 7.12
C TRP A 15 -1.73 -6.28 7.35
N ILE A 16 -1.18 -5.08 7.14
CA ILE A 16 0.20 -4.75 7.49
C ILE A 16 0.11 -3.51 8.35
N VAL A 17 0.66 -3.59 9.56
CA VAL A 17 0.79 -2.43 10.43
C VAL A 17 2.19 -1.87 10.18
N LEU A 18 2.28 -0.84 9.34
CA LEU A 18 3.55 -0.20 9.03
C LEU A 18 3.83 0.90 10.05
N ASP A 19 5.03 0.93 10.62
CA ASP A 19 5.55 2.14 11.26
C ASP A 19 6.19 3.01 10.17
N LYS A 20 5.49 4.07 9.76
CA LYS A 20 5.90 4.94 8.67
C LYS A 20 6.97 5.90 9.17
N ASP A 21 8.10 5.94 8.47
CA ASP A 21 9.21 6.84 8.79
C ASP A 21 8.92 8.30 8.40
N TYR A 22 9.77 9.21 8.89
CA TYR A 22 9.77 10.64 8.55
C TYR A 22 10.20 10.85 7.09
N ASP A 23 9.74 11.95 6.49
CA ASP A 23 9.99 12.33 5.09
C ASP A 23 9.51 11.27 4.07
N PHE A 24 8.54 10.46 4.47
CA PHE A 24 8.01 9.37 3.67
C PHE A 24 6.49 9.48 3.55
N GLY A 25 5.95 9.52 2.32
CA GLY A 25 4.51 9.71 2.11
C GLY A 25 3.69 8.42 2.33
N SER A 26 2.45 8.56 2.83
CA SER A 26 1.54 7.40 3.06
C SER A 26 1.24 6.61 1.77
N THR A 27 1.01 7.30 0.65
CA THR A 27 0.79 6.66 -0.66
C THR A 27 2.05 5.99 -1.20
N GLU A 28 3.22 6.59 -0.96
CA GLU A 28 4.51 6.00 -1.35
C GLU A 28 4.75 4.72 -0.57
N ALA A 29 4.48 4.73 0.74
CA ALA A 29 4.55 3.58 1.63
C ALA A 29 3.72 2.40 1.12
N VAL A 30 2.43 2.64 0.86
CA VAL A 30 1.52 1.61 0.34
C VAL A 30 1.96 1.13 -1.05
N SER A 31 2.51 2.01 -1.89
CA SER A 31 3.03 1.63 -3.21
C SER A 31 4.23 0.70 -3.11
N LYS A 32 5.16 0.96 -2.18
CA LYS A 32 6.30 0.07 -1.90
C LYS A 32 5.84 -1.27 -1.34
N LEU A 33 4.90 -1.28 -0.38
CA LEU A 33 4.32 -2.52 0.15
C LEU A 33 3.63 -3.33 -0.96
N LYS A 34 2.81 -2.70 -1.80
CA LYS A 34 2.15 -3.37 -2.92
C LYS A 34 3.17 -4.03 -3.86
N TRP A 35 4.30 -3.37 -4.13
CA TRP A 35 5.38 -3.92 -4.95
C TRP A 35 6.09 -5.09 -4.25
N LEU A 36 6.51 -4.93 -3.00
CA LEU A 36 7.21 -5.96 -2.20
C LEU A 36 6.39 -7.26 -2.10
N PHE A 37 5.10 -7.16 -1.84
CA PHE A 37 4.20 -8.31 -1.74
C PHE A 37 3.64 -8.78 -3.08
N GLN A 38 4.00 -8.09 -4.17
CA GLN A 38 3.41 -8.28 -5.50
C GLN A 38 1.88 -8.26 -5.48
N ALA A 39 1.26 -7.45 -4.62
CA ALA A 39 -0.16 -7.45 -4.37
C ALA A 39 -0.97 -6.86 -5.54
N GLN A 40 -2.13 -7.44 -5.85
CA GLN A 40 -3.06 -6.85 -6.83
C GLN A 40 -3.59 -5.49 -6.37
N LYS A 41 -3.80 -5.31 -5.07
CA LYS A 41 -4.33 -4.10 -4.44
C LYS A 41 -3.72 -3.94 -3.04
N ALA A 42 -3.47 -2.70 -2.66
CA ALA A 42 -3.16 -2.27 -1.30
C ALA A 42 -3.78 -0.88 -1.09
N GLY A 43 -4.00 -0.52 0.17
CA GLY A 43 -4.52 0.78 0.62
C GLY A 43 -4.11 1.02 2.07
N HIS A 44 -4.39 2.20 2.61
CA HIS A 44 -4.18 2.52 4.02
C HIS A 44 -5.47 3.09 4.66
N ALA A 45 -5.56 3.05 5.99
CA ALA A 45 -6.75 3.48 6.73
C ALA A 45 -6.81 5.01 7.04
N GLY A 46 -5.80 5.78 6.66
CA GLY A 46 -5.77 7.24 6.79
C GLY A 46 -4.45 7.81 6.27
N THR A 47 -4.41 9.09 5.92
CA THR A 47 -3.17 9.73 5.42
C THR A 47 -2.44 10.38 6.58
N LEU A 48 -1.17 10.00 6.76
CA LEU A 48 -0.21 10.76 7.55
C LEU A 48 0.57 11.71 6.64
N ASP A 49 0.82 12.93 7.11
CA ASP A 49 1.70 13.89 6.44
C ASP A 49 3.11 13.30 6.27
N PRO A 50 3.87 13.71 5.24
CA PRO A 50 5.24 13.23 5.05
C PRO A 50 6.14 13.43 6.27
N LEU A 51 5.92 14.52 7.03
CA LEU A 51 6.67 14.87 8.23
C LEU A 51 6.18 14.15 9.50
N ALA A 52 5.06 13.43 9.44
CA ALA A 52 4.57 12.64 10.57
C ALA A 52 5.24 11.26 10.57
N THR A 53 5.48 10.66 11.74
CA THR A 53 5.87 9.25 11.86
C THR A 53 4.75 8.45 12.52
N GLY A 54 4.86 7.12 12.50
CA GLY A 54 4.00 6.25 13.29
C GLY A 54 3.12 5.31 12.47
N VAL A 55 2.09 4.79 13.15
CA VAL A 55 1.31 3.65 12.67
C VAL A 55 0.44 4.00 11.46
N LEU A 56 0.66 3.27 10.36
CA LEU A 56 -0.12 3.30 9.12
C LEU A 56 -0.66 1.89 8.81
N PRO A 57 -1.93 1.61 9.14
CA PRO A 57 -2.61 0.34 8.79
C PRO A 57 -3.05 0.26 7.33
#